data_AF-A0AAD8ACA2-F1
#
_entry.id   AF-A0AAD8ACA2-F1
#
_cell.length_a   1.000
_cell.length_b   1.000
_cell.length_c   1.000
_cell.angle_alpha   90.00
_cell.angle_beta   90.00
_cell.angle_gamma   90.00
#
_symmetry.space_group_name_H-M   'P 1'
#
loop_
_entity.id
_entity.type
_entity.pdbx_description
1 polymer ?
#
loop_
_entity_poly.entity_id
_entity_poly.type
_entity_poly.pdbx_seq_one_letter_code
_entity_poly.pdbx_strand_id
1 'polypeptide(L)'
;MDSLRQQIDCLNTAISNCQAMLPATGAPVSRQRASKMKEMFDEYVRIRTLENWKFWIFSILLEPLLESYNASVSTSSLEDLYRSTLLWVEQHCSLVDLRPAVLNSLRYLCTTTDILSDPSRLPEEARQAVMKPQQDQRPNGTH
;
A
#
# COMPACT_ATOMS: atom_id res chain seq x y z
N MET A 1 22.13 -42.35 -17.48
CA MET A 1 21.51 -42.19 -16.15
C MET A 1 22.32 -41.25 -15.26
N ASP A 2 23.65 -41.23 -15.40
CA ASP A 2 24.54 -40.43 -14.56
C ASP A 2 24.43 -38.92 -14.76
N SER A 3 24.16 -38.47 -16.00
CA SER A 3 23.93 -37.05 -16.29
C SER A 3 22.68 -36.47 -15.59
N LEU A 4 21.60 -37.25 -15.51
CA LEU A 4 20.37 -36.84 -14.79
C LEU A 4 20.59 -36.80 -13.28
N ARG A 5 21.33 -37.77 -12.72
CA ARG A 5 21.71 -37.77 -11.29
C ARG A 5 22.58 -36.57 -10.96
N GLN A 6 23.55 -36.27 -11.80
CA GLN A 6 24.42 -35.11 -11.63
C GLN A 6 23.64 -33.78 -11.71
N GLN A 7 22.64 -33.70 -12.59
CA GLN A 7 21.75 -32.52 -12.66
C GLN A 7 20.91 -32.36 -11.38
N ILE A 8 20.39 -33.47 -10.85
CA ILE A 8 19.64 -33.49 -9.58
C ILE A 8 20.54 -33.02 -8.43
N ASP A 9 21.78 -33.51 -8.35
CA ASP A 9 22.72 -33.12 -7.30
C ASP A 9 23.12 -31.64 -7.40
N CYS A 10 23.34 -31.13 -8.61
CA CYS A 10 23.59 -29.70 -8.84
C CYS A 10 22.40 -28.84 -8.41
N LEU A 11 21.17 -29.23 -8.77
CA LEU A 11 19.96 -28.52 -8.39
C LEU A 11 19.72 -28.56 -6.89
N ASN A 12 19.90 -29.71 -6.24
CA ASN A 12 19.77 -29.86 -4.79
C ASN A 12 20.80 -29.00 -4.04
N THR A 13 22.02 -28.92 -4.56
CA THR A 13 23.07 -28.05 -4.00
C THR A 13 22.70 -26.58 -4.14
N ALA A 14 22.20 -26.16 -5.31
CA ALA A 14 21.73 -24.80 -5.54
C ALA A 14 20.54 -24.42 -4.63
N ILE A 15 19.58 -25.33 -4.46
CA ILE A 15 18.43 -25.14 -3.56
C ILE A 15 18.89 -25.00 -2.11
N SER A 16 19.78 -25.89 -1.65
CA SER A 16 20.30 -25.86 -0.28
C SER A 16 21.06 -24.56 0.01
N ASN A 17 21.87 -24.08 -0.94
CA ASN A 17 22.58 -22.81 -0.82
C ASN A 17 21.61 -21.62 -0.77
N CYS A 18 20.59 -21.60 -1.63
CA CYS A 18 19.55 -20.57 -1.59
C CYS A 18 18.78 -20.59 -0.26
N GLN A 19 18.46 -21.78 0.27
CA GLN A 19 17.78 -21.94 1.56
C GLN A 19 18.65 -21.50 2.74
N ALA A 20 19.95 -21.74 2.70
CA ALA A 20 20.90 -21.29 3.72
C ALA A 20 21.09 -19.76 3.74
N MET A 21 20.81 -19.09 2.62
CA MET A 21 20.81 -17.63 2.52
C MET A 21 19.50 -16.99 2.99
N LEU A 22 18.45 -17.78 3.27
CA LEU A 22 17.22 -17.26 3.84
C LEU A 22 17.42 -16.99 5.34
N PRO A 23 16.83 -15.91 5.89
CA PRO A 23 16.80 -15.71 7.34
C PRO A 23 16.18 -16.92 8.04
N ALA A 24 16.51 -17.15 9.32
CA ALA A 24 15.90 -18.23 10.12
C ALA A 24 14.35 -18.18 10.16
N THR A 25 13.76 -17.04 9.82
CA THR A 25 12.32 -16.78 9.69
C THR A 25 11.76 -16.90 8.26
N GLY A 26 12.56 -17.30 7.27
CA GLY A 26 12.21 -17.31 5.85
C GLY A 26 12.28 -15.90 5.22
N ALA A 27 12.13 -15.82 3.89
CA ALA A 27 12.02 -14.53 3.21
C ALA A 27 10.74 -13.81 3.66
N PRO A 28 10.76 -12.48 3.88
CA PRO A 28 9.58 -11.75 4.31
C PRO A 28 8.50 -11.75 3.20
N VAL A 29 7.46 -12.57 3.36
CA VAL A 29 6.27 -12.64 2.50
C VAL A 29 5.39 -11.37 2.61
N SER A 30 5.71 -10.48 3.55
CA SER A 30 4.97 -9.24 3.84
C SER A 30 4.75 -8.34 2.60
N ARG A 31 5.71 -8.29 1.65
CA ARG A 31 5.59 -7.41 0.47
C ARG A 31 4.41 -7.75 -0.45
N GLN A 32 4.05 -9.03 -0.60
CA GLN A 32 2.95 -9.42 -1.49
C GLN A 32 1.59 -8.97 -0.95
N ARG A 33 1.39 -9.06 0.37
CA ARG A 33 0.15 -8.60 1.03
C ARG A 33 0.00 -7.08 0.95
N ALA A 34 1.10 -6.35 1.15
CA ALA A 34 1.12 -4.88 0.99
C ALA A 34 0.64 -4.47 -0.42
N SER A 35 1.18 -5.12 -1.45
CA SER A 35 0.80 -4.90 -2.85
C SER A 35 -0.69 -5.21 -3.10
N LYS A 36 -1.19 -6.36 -2.62
CA LYS A 36 -2.54 -6.78 -2.99
C LYS A 36 -3.64 -5.89 -2.38
N MET A 37 -3.48 -5.48 -1.12
CA MET A 37 -4.44 -4.58 -0.50
C MET A 37 -4.45 -3.20 -1.17
N LYS A 38 -3.27 -2.71 -1.58
CA LYS A 38 -3.14 -1.46 -2.33
C LYS A 38 -3.84 -1.53 -3.69
N GLU A 39 -3.65 -2.61 -4.45
CA GLU A 39 -4.39 -2.85 -5.70
C GLU A 39 -5.91 -2.85 -5.50
N MET A 40 -6.40 -3.54 -4.45
CA MET A 40 -7.83 -3.60 -4.16
C MET A 40 -8.40 -2.24 -3.78
N PHE A 41 -7.63 -1.44 -3.03
CA PHE A 41 -8.00 -0.08 -2.70
C PHE A 41 -8.02 0.82 -3.92
N ASP A 42 -6.97 0.80 -4.74
CA ASP A 42 -6.86 1.64 -5.93
C ASP A 42 -8.01 1.35 -6.91
N GLU A 43 -8.37 0.08 -7.09
CA GLU A 43 -9.54 -0.31 -7.90
C GLU A 43 -10.87 0.15 -7.29
N TYR A 44 -11.03 0.04 -5.97
CA TYR A 44 -12.22 0.55 -5.29
C TYR A 44 -12.35 2.06 -5.43
N VAL A 45 -11.26 2.80 -5.23
CA VAL A 45 -11.18 4.25 -5.41
C VAL A 45 -11.55 4.63 -6.84
N ARG A 46 -11.04 3.89 -7.84
CA ARG A 46 -11.36 4.12 -9.25
C ARG A 46 -12.86 3.99 -9.51
N ILE A 47 -13.48 2.88 -9.12
CA ILE A 47 -14.91 2.64 -9.33
C ILE A 47 -15.74 3.74 -8.67
N ARG A 48 -15.47 4.04 -7.39
CA ARG A 48 -16.26 5.00 -6.60
C ARG A 48 -16.06 6.44 -7.06
N THR A 49 -14.87 6.80 -7.53
CA THR A 49 -14.58 8.13 -8.08
C THR A 49 -15.30 8.36 -9.40
N LEU A 50 -15.45 7.33 -10.24
CA LEU A 50 -16.21 7.43 -11.49
C LEU A 50 -17.71 7.60 -11.23
N GLU A 51 -18.26 6.98 -10.18
CA GLU A 51 -19.64 7.21 -9.72
C GLU A 51 -19.82 8.60 -9.10
N ASN A 52 -18.88 9.01 -8.25
CA ASN A 52 -18.90 10.27 -7.53
C ASN A 52 -17.48 10.80 -7.30
N TRP A 53 -17.11 11.84 -8.04
CA TRP A 53 -15.77 12.42 -8.00
C TRP A 53 -15.35 12.90 -6.60
N LYS A 54 -16.30 13.26 -5.72
CA LYS A 54 -16.00 13.69 -4.35
C LYS A 54 -15.36 12.57 -3.52
N PHE A 55 -15.61 11.31 -3.88
CA PHE A 55 -15.01 10.16 -3.22
C PHE A 55 -13.49 10.19 -3.29
N TRP A 56 -12.92 10.72 -4.38
CA TRP A 56 -11.47 10.82 -4.56
C TRP A 56 -10.78 11.66 -3.48
N ILE A 57 -11.43 12.74 -3.02
CA ILE A 57 -10.90 13.54 -1.90
C ILE A 57 -10.85 12.68 -0.64
N PHE A 58 -11.91 11.92 -0.36
CA PHE A 58 -11.92 11.01 0.79
C PHE A 58 -10.86 9.92 0.67
N SER A 59 -10.60 9.38 -0.53
CA SER A 59 -9.56 8.37 -0.69
C SER A 59 -8.17 8.90 -0.38
N ILE A 60 -7.83 10.13 -0.79
CA ILE A 60 -6.55 10.78 -0.45
C ILE A 60 -6.39 10.96 1.07
N LEU A 61 -7.49 11.23 1.77
CA LEU A 61 -7.48 11.36 3.23
C LEU A 61 -7.32 10.00 3.94
N LEU A 62 -7.91 8.94 3.39
CA LEU A 62 -7.92 7.60 4.00
C LEU A 62 -6.72 6.73 3.61
N GLU A 63 -6.05 7.01 2.49
CA GLU A 63 -4.93 6.22 1.98
C GLU A 63 -3.79 6.03 3.02
N PRO A 64 -3.30 7.08 3.72
CA PRO A 64 -2.27 6.90 4.76
C PRO A 64 -2.73 6.00 5.91
N LEU A 65 -4.02 6.05 6.25
CA LEU A 65 -4.60 5.20 7.29
C LEU A 65 -4.64 3.75 6.84
N LEU A 66 -5.05 3.48 5.60
CA LEU A 66 -5.06 2.13 5.07
C LEU A 66 -3.65 1.53 5.02
N GLU A 67 -2.66 2.31 4.58
CA GLU A 67 -1.26 1.87 4.55
C GLU A 67 -0.76 1.50 5.95
N SER A 68 -1.03 2.35 6.96
CA SER A 68 -0.67 2.07 8.35
C SER A 68 -1.40 0.85 8.91
N TYR A 69 -2.69 0.68 8.56
CA TYR A 69 -3.49 -0.48 8.98
C TYR A 69 -2.90 -1.77 8.40
N ASN A 70 -2.58 -1.77 7.11
CA ASN A 70 -2.03 -2.95 6.44
C ASN A 70 -0.64 -3.34 6.98
N ALA A 71 0.15 -2.35 7.39
CA ALA A 71 1.46 -2.56 8.01
C ALA A 71 1.37 -3.10 9.44
N SER A 72 0.38 -2.64 10.23
CA SER A 72 0.30 -2.90 11.67
C SER A 72 -0.63 -4.05 12.07
N VAL A 73 -1.64 -4.36 11.25
CA VAL A 73 -2.69 -5.33 11.62
C VAL A 73 -2.37 -6.74 11.16
N SER A 74 -2.36 -7.67 12.11
CA SER A 74 -2.12 -9.09 11.87
C SER A 74 -3.36 -9.78 11.32
N THR A 75 -3.16 -10.77 10.43
CA THR A 75 -4.25 -11.66 9.97
C THR A 75 -3.93 -13.13 10.26
N SER A 76 -3.01 -13.39 11.20
CA SER A 76 -2.56 -14.75 11.53
C SER A 76 -3.65 -15.57 12.23
N SER A 77 -4.51 -14.90 13.00
CA SER A 77 -5.67 -15.49 13.68
C SER A 77 -6.74 -14.42 13.91
N LEU A 78 -7.96 -14.83 14.25
CA LEU A 78 -9.04 -13.89 14.58
C LEU A 78 -8.71 -13.08 15.85
N GLU A 79 -8.09 -13.72 16.85
CA GLU A 79 -7.70 -13.08 18.10
C GLU A 79 -6.60 -12.04 17.86
N ASP A 80 -5.56 -12.38 17.08
CA ASP A 80 -4.50 -11.45 16.70
C ASP A 80 -5.03 -10.30 15.86
N LEU A 81 -5.96 -10.57 14.94
CA LEU A 81 -6.61 -9.54 14.12
C LEU A 81 -7.33 -8.54 15.02
N TYR A 82 -8.16 -9.03 15.95
CA TYR A 82 -8.90 -8.18 16.88
C TYR A 82 -7.96 -7.33 17.74
N ARG A 83 -7.00 -7.99 18.39
CA ARG A 83 -6.05 -7.33 19.29
C ARG A 83 -5.18 -6.29 18.57
N SER A 84 -4.61 -6.64 17.42
CA SER A 84 -3.76 -5.73 16.65
C SER A 84 -4.54 -4.59 16.01
N THR A 85 -5.80 -4.80 15.63
CA THR A 85 -6.69 -3.73 15.15
C THR A 85 -6.97 -2.70 16.25
N LEU A 86 -7.33 -3.15 17.46
CA LEU A 86 -7.57 -2.24 18.58
C LEU A 86 -6.32 -1.42 18.90
N LEU A 87 -5.16 -2.07 18.98
CA LEU A 87 -3.89 -1.39 19.21
C LEU A 87 -3.57 -0.38 18.11
N TRP A 88 -3.82 -0.72 16.85
CA TRP A 88 -3.64 0.20 15.73
C TRP A 88 -4.53 1.44 15.86
N VAL A 89 -5.81 1.27 16.21
CA VAL A 89 -6.74 2.39 16.44
C VAL A 89 -6.23 3.31 17.55
N GLU A 90 -5.81 2.75 18.68
CA GLU A 90 -5.29 3.53 19.81
C GLU A 90 -4.05 4.35 19.43
N GLN A 91 -3.21 3.82 18.55
CA GLN A 91 -1.93 4.43 18.15
C GLN A 91 -2.03 5.39 16.95
N HIS A 92 -2.96 5.17 16.02
CA HIS A 92 -2.98 5.88 14.73
C HIS A 92 -4.27 6.68 14.49
N CYS A 93 -5.34 6.42 15.26
CA CYS A 93 -6.63 7.09 15.11
C CYS A 93 -6.91 8.10 16.24
N SER A 94 -5.89 8.51 17.00
CA SER A 94 -6.02 9.60 17.95
C SER A 94 -6.15 10.94 17.21
N LEU A 95 -6.80 11.95 17.81
CA LEU A 95 -6.88 13.28 17.19
C LEU A 95 -5.50 13.95 17.00
N VAL A 96 -4.52 13.57 17.82
CA VAL A 96 -3.16 14.10 17.74
C VAL A 96 -2.45 13.56 16.49
N ASP A 97 -2.73 12.30 16.13
CA ASP A 97 -2.13 11.62 14.97
C ASP A 97 -2.91 11.88 13.67
N LEU A 98 -4.25 11.91 13.74
CA LEU A 98 -5.11 12.15 12.59
C LEU A 98 -4.98 13.58 12.05
N ARG A 99 -4.85 14.58 12.93
CA ARG A 99 -4.76 15.99 12.51
C ARG A 99 -3.60 16.25 11.53
N PRO A 100 -2.34 15.88 11.82
CA PRO A 100 -1.26 16.07 10.87
C PRO A 100 -1.44 15.24 9.59
N ALA A 101 -1.94 14.00 9.69
CA ALA A 101 -2.20 13.17 8.51
C ALA A 101 -3.22 13.84 7.55
N VAL A 102 -4.37 14.27 8.08
CA VAL A 102 -5.40 14.96 7.30
C VAL A 102 -4.88 16.27 6.73
N LEU A 103 -4.18 17.09 7.53
CA LEU A 103 -3.62 18.36 7.04
C LEU A 103 -2.57 18.16 5.94
N ASN A 104 -1.76 17.11 6.03
CA ASN A 104 -0.78 16.77 5.00
C ASN A 104 -1.48 16.30 3.71
N SER A 105 -2.51 15.45 3.82
CA SER A 105 -3.32 15.04 2.67
C SER A 105 -4.06 16.21 2.01
N LEU A 106 -4.61 17.15 2.80
CA LEU A 106 -5.22 18.37 2.28
C LEU A 106 -4.18 19.29 1.63
N ARG A 107 -2.98 19.43 2.23
CA ARG A 107 -1.88 20.17 1.61
C ARG A 107 -1.53 19.54 0.26
N TYR A 108 -1.35 18.23 0.22
CA TYR A 108 -1.08 17.49 -1.00
C TYR A 108 -2.14 17.77 -2.08
N LEU A 109 -3.43 17.66 -1.74
CA LEU A 109 -4.54 17.99 -2.62
C LEU A 109 -4.42 19.42 -3.16
N CYS A 110 -4.22 20.40 -2.27
CA CYS A 110 -4.06 21.80 -2.64
C CYS A 110 -2.85 22.10 -3.53
N THR A 111 -1.79 21.30 -3.45
CA THR A 111 -0.56 21.48 -4.25
C THR A 111 -0.53 20.69 -5.55
N THR A 112 -1.36 19.64 -5.67
CA THR A 112 -1.39 18.75 -6.84
C THR A 112 -2.60 18.97 -7.73
N THR A 113 -3.54 19.81 -7.30
CA THR A 113 -4.74 20.19 -8.04
C THR A 113 -4.86 21.69 -8.09
N ASP A 114 -5.66 22.18 -9.04
CA ASP A 114 -5.99 23.59 -9.13
C ASP A 114 -7.14 24.01 -8.19
N ILE A 115 -7.47 23.23 -7.16
CA ILE A 115 -8.59 23.47 -6.22
C ILE A 115 -8.61 24.88 -5.63
N LEU A 116 -7.44 25.45 -5.31
CA LEU A 116 -7.35 26.79 -4.71
C LEU A 116 -7.57 27.92 -5.71
N SER A 117 -7.38 27.66 -7.00
CA SER A 117 -7.49 28.66 -8.08
C SER A 117 -8.80 28.52 -8.86
N ASP A 118 -9.19 27.28 -9.18
CA ASP A 118 -10.42 26.95 -9.89
C ASP A 118 -11.00 25.61 -9.38
N PRO A 119 -11.92 25.66 -8.39
CA PRO A 119 -12.57 24.47 -7.84
C PRO A 119 -13.41 23.69 -8.86
N SER A 120 -13.79 24.29 -9.99
CA SER A 120 -14.64 23.64 -11.00
C SER A 120 -13.91 22.54 -11.78
N ARG A 121 -12.58 22.52 -11.73
CA ARG A 121 -11.71 21.54 -12.42
C ARG A 121 -11.51 20.23 -11.66
N LEU A 122 -11.72 20.24 -10.35
CA LEU A 122 -11.59 19.07 -9.48
C LEU A 122 -12.32 17.80 -9.96
N PRO A 123 -13.57 17.87 -10.47
CA PRO A 123 -14.26 16.68 -10.95
C PRO A 123 -13.50 15.97 -12.08
N GLU A 124 -12.85 16.75 -12.96
CA GLU A 124 -12.09 16.21 -14.08
C GLU A 124 -10.70 15.74 -13.62
N GLU A 125 -10.02 16.50 -12.76
CA GLU A 125 -8.74 16.11 -12.16
C GLU A 125 -8.86 14.78 -11.39
N ALA A 126 -9.94 14.60 -10.62
CA ALA A 126 -10.23 13.37 -9.90
C ALA A 126 -10.40 12.16 -10.83
N ARG A 127 -11.14 12.33 -11.93
CA ARG A 127 -11.32 11.27 -12.94
C ARG A 127 -10.01 10.92 -13.62
N GLN A 128 -9.22 11.91 -13.97
CA GLN A 128 -7.90 11.69 -14.59
C GLN A 128 -6.93 11.01 -13.63
N ALA A 129 -6.96 11.37 -12.35
CA ALA A 129 -6.11 10.77 -11.32
C ALA A 129 -6.35 9.26 -11.18
N VAL A 130 -7.60 8.79 -11.29
CA VAL A 130 -7.92 7.36 -11.19
C VAL A 130 -7.81 6.60 -12.53
N MET A 131 -7.76 7.31 -13.66
CA MET A 131 -7.58 6.72 -14.99
C MET A 131 -6.11 6.56 -15.39
N LYS A 132 -5.21 7.40 -14.84
CA LYS A 132 -3.77 7.22 -15.01
C LYS A 132 -3.36 5.96 -14.24
N PRO A 133 -2.74 4.95 -14.89
CA PRO A 133 -2.10 3.87 -14.14
C PRO A 133 -1.05 4.51 -13.23
N GLN A 134 -1.14 4.22 -11.92
CA GLN A 134 -0.28 4.76 -10.87
C GLN A 134 1.18 4.35 -11.15
N GLN A 135 1.86 5.11 -12.02
CA GLN A 135 3.31 5.06 -12.13
C GLN A 135 3.85 5.67 -10.86
N ASP A 136 4.26 4.78 -9.96
CA ASP A 136 5.08 4.96 -8.75
C ASP A 136 5.97 6.22 -8.84
N GLN A 137 5.45 7.38 -8.45
CA GLN A 137 6.25 8.57 -8.17
C GLN A 137 6.89 8.40 -6.78
N ARG A 138 7.83 7.47 -6.68
CA ARG A 138 8.86 7.54 -5.64
C ARG A 138 9.91 8.55 -6.10
N PRO A 139 10.27 9.55 -5.28
CA PRO A 139 11.42 10.38 -5.59
C PRO A 139 12.65 9.48 -5.65
N ASN A 140 13.34 9.48 -6.79
CA ASN A 140 14.66 8.90 -6.96
C ASN A 140 15.63 9.64 -6.01
N GLY A 141 15.71 9.18 -4.76
CA GLY A 141 16.78 9.53 -3.85
C GLY A 141 17.94 8.58 -4.10
N THR A 142 18.93 9.00 -4.87
CA THR A 142 20.38 8.96 -4.53
C THR A 142 21.23 9.23 -5.77
N HIS A 143 21.95 10.35 -5.74
CA HIS A 143 23.40 10.40 -5.85
C HIS A 143 23.90 11.69 -5.20
#